data_AF-T5KTZ2-F1
#
_entry.id   AF-T5KTZ2-F1
#
_cell.length_a   1.000
_cell.length_b   1.000
_cell.length_c   1.000
_cell.angle_alpha   90.00
_cell.angle_beta   90.00
_cell.angle_gamma   90.00
#
_symmetry.space_group_name_H-M   'P 1'
#
loop_
_entity.id
_entity.type
_entity.pdbx_description
1 polymer ?
#
loop_
_entity_poly.entity_id
_entity_poly.type
_entity_poly.pdbx_seq_one_letter_code
_entity_poly.pdbx_strand_id
1 'polypeptide(L)'
;MLVLTLVLGVAYTLLVTGIGQLLLPWQANGSPLPDDRGSSLIGQSFTDDDGEALPEYFQSRPSAAGDGYDGAGSSGSNLGPENTDLVAAIAERKAAIAEREGVDPSQVPADAVTASGSGLDPHISVAYALLQV
;
A
#
# COMPACT_ATOMS: atom_id res chain seq x y z
N MET A 1 7.06 38.17 10.36
CA MET A 1 7.75 36.87 10.23
C MET A 1 7.76 36.11 11.56
N LEU A 2 8.46 36.58 12.62
CA LEU A 2 8.57 35.84 13.89
C LEU A 2 7.22 35.47 14.55
N VAL A 3 6.26 36.40 14.60
CA VAL A 3 4.93 36.13 15.17
C VAL A 3 4.24 34.99 14.42
N LEU A 4 4.24 35.01 13.09
CA LEU A 4 3.62 33.96 12.28
C LEU A 4 4.35 32.62 12.42
N THR A 5 5.69 32.63 12.53
CA THR A 5 6.47 31.42 12.78
C THR A 5 6.08 30.78 14.11
N LEU A 6 5.96 31.56 15.19
CA LEU A 6 5.57 31.03 16.50
C LEU A 6 4.12 30.54 16.50
N VAL A 7 3.20 31.29 15.88
CA VAL A 7 1.79 30.91 15.85
C VAL A 7 1.57 29.65 15.00
N LEU A 8 2.10 29.59 13.79
CA LEU A 8 1.83 28.48 12.86
C LEU A 8 2.76 27.28 13.08
N GLY A 9 4.01 27.50 13.47
CA GLY A 9 4.99 26.44 13.68
C GLY A 9 4.94 25.79 15.06
N VAL A 10 4.53 26.53 16.09
CA VAL A 10 4.51 26.05 17.48
C VAL A 10 3.10 26.00 18.06
N ALA A 11 2.39 27.12 18.13
CA ALA A 11 1.09 27.14 18.81
C ALA A 11 0.06 26.24 18.09
N TYR A 12 0.00 26.33 16.76
CA TYR A 12 -0.91 25.52 15.96
C TYR A 12 -0.57 24.02 16.00
N THR A 13 0.71 23.65 15.84
CA THR A 13 1.14 22.24 15.85
C THR A 13 0.90 21.58 17.21
N LEU A 14 1.19 22.28 18.31
CA LEU A 14 0.89 21.81 19.67
C LEU A 14 -0.61 21.70 19.93
N LEU A 15 -1.41 22.67 19.46
CA LEU A 15 -2.87 22.63 19.61
C LEU A 15 -3.45 21.41 18.88
N VAL A 16 -3.10 21.19 17.62
CA VAL A 16 -3.58 20.04 16.83
C VAL A 16 -3.10 18.73 17.44
N THR A 17 -1.84 18.64 17.86
CA THR A 17 -1.29 17.45 18.52
C THR A 17 -2.02 17.17 19.84
N GLY A 18 -2.24 18.20 20.66
CA GLY A 18 -2.94 18.07 21.94
C GLY A 18 -4.39 17.60 21.77
N ILE A 19 -5.11 18.15 20.78
CA ILE A 19 -6.46 17.70 20.44
C ILE A 19 -6.43 16.24 19.94
N GLY A 20 -5.50 15.91 19.04
CA GLY A 20 -5.36 14.56 18.50
C GLY A 20 -5.09 13.51 19.57
N GLN A 21 -4.14 13.78 20.47
CA GLN A 21 -3.80 12.86 21.56
C GLN A 21 -4.91 12.76 22.61
N LEU A 22 -5.69 13.81 22.85
CA LEU A 22 -6.78 13.79 23.83
C LEU A 22 -8.03 13.08 23.30
N LEU A 23 -8.41 13.32 22.03
CA LEU A 23 -9.68 12.85 21.48
C LEU A 23 -9.55 11.60 20.61
N LEU A 24 -8.42 11.43 19.91
CA LEU A 24 -8.20 10.39 18.90
C LEU A 24 -6.80 9.77 19.02
N PRO A 25 -6.38 9.29 20.22
CA PRO A 25 -5.01 8.83 20.46
C PRO A 25 -4.61 7.66 19.55
N TRP A 26 -5.52 6.75 19.20
CA TRP A 26 -5.19 5.62 18.33
C TRP A 26 -4.81 6.09 16.92
N GLN A 27 -5.61 6.96 16.31
CA GLN A 27 -5.33 7.53 14.99
C GLN A 27 -4.10 8.46 15.01
N ALA A 28 -3.99 9.30 16.05
CA ALA A 28 -2.87 10.25 16.18
C ALA A 28 -1.51 9.54 16.33
N ASN A 29 -1.50 8.30 16.81
CA ASN A 29 -0.30 7.46 16.92
C ASN A 29 -0.16 6.46 15.76
N GLY A 30 -0.85 6.70 14.64
CA GLY A 30 -0.65 5.92 13.40
C GLY A 30 -1.52 4.68 13.26
N SER A 31 -2.58 4.52 14.07
CA SER A 31 -3.51 3.39 14.01
C SER A 31 -2.81 2.01 14.10
N PRO A 32 -1.95 1.77 15.11
CA PRO A 32 -1.15 0.55 15.18
C PRO A 32 -2.03 -0.70 15.40
N LEU A 33 -1.58 -1.81 14.81
CA LEU A 33 -2.10 -3.14 15.07
C LEU A 33 -1.40 -3.76 16.29
N PRO A 34 -2.05 -4.67 17.03
CA PRO A 34 -1.42 -5.35 18.17
C PRO A 34 -0.21 -6.20 17.73
N ASP A 35 0.71 -6.44 18.66
CA ASP A 35 1.88 -7.30 18.51
C ASP A 35 2.89 -6.84 17.45
N ASP A 36 3.03 -5.51 17.29
CA ASP A 36 3.98 -4.86 16.37
C ASP A 36 3.83 -5.30 14.89
N ARG A 37 2.59 -5.65 14.50
CA ARG A 37 2.24 -6.05 13.12
C ARG A 37 2.06 -4.86 12.16
N GLY A 38 2.62 -3.70 12.51
CA GLY A 38 2.47 -2.46 11.75
C GLY A 38 1.16 -1.71 12.03
N SER A 39 0.58 -1.12 11.01
CA SER A 39 -0.58 -0.20 11.09
C SER A 39 -1.74 -0.69 10.24
N SER A 40 -2.98 -0.39 10.65
CA SER A 40 -4.16 -0.66 9.82
C SER A 40 -4.22 0.18 8.53
N LEU A 41 -3.30 1.13 8.35
CA LEU A 41 -3.26 2.06 7.23
C LEU A 41 -2.14 1.77 6.23
N ILE A 42 -1.28 0.78 6.50
CA ILE A 42 -0.08 0.50 5.73
C ILE A 42 -0.11 -0.96 5.24
N GLY A 43 -0.05 -1.14 3.92
CA GLY A 43 0.10 -2.45 3.30
C GLY A 43 1.52 -3.00 3.50
N GLN A 44 1.65 -4.32 3.35
CA GLN A 44 2.92 -5.05 3.49
C GLN A 44 3.08 -6.00 2.30
N SER A 45 4.31 -6.47 2.08
CA SER A 45 4.54 -7.60 1.18
C SER A 45 4.14 -8.89 1.89
N PHE A 46 3.46 -9.78 1.17
CA PHE A 46 3.09 -11.12 1.63
C PHE A 46 3.75 -12.19 0.74
N THR A 47 5.01 -11.94 0.41
CA THR A 47 5.89 -12.84 -0.33
C THR A 47 7.02 -13.33 0.57
N ASP A 48 7.64 -14.44 0.20
CA ASP A 48 8.90 -14.86 0.80
C ASP A 48 10.12 -14.06 0.27
N ASP A 49 11.32 -14.45 0.71
CA ASP A 49 12.58 -13.80 0.33
C ASP A 49 12.92 -13.95 -1.17
N ASP A 50 12.34 -14.96 -1.84
CA ASP A 50 12.49 -15.20 -3.28
C ASP A 50 11.43 -14.46 -4.10
N GLY A 51 10.47 -13.80 -3.44
CA GLY A 51 9.37 -13.05 -4.05
C GLY A 51 8.14 -13.90 -4.38
N GLU A 52 8.11 -15.16 -3.93
CA GLU A 52 6.97 -16.04 -4.14
C GLU A 52 5.84 -15.74 -3.16
N ALA A 53 4.60 -15.81 -3.64
CA ALA A 53 3.41 -15.51 -2.85
C ALA A 53 3.22 -16.53 -1.72
N LEU A 54 3.09 -16.06 -0.48
CA LEU A 54 2.75 -16.90 0.67
C LEU A 54 1.28 -17.36 0.56
N PRO A 55 1.00 -18.67 0.49
CA PRO A 55 -0.36 -19.19 0.24
C PRO A 55 -1.35 -18.95 1.39
N GLU A 56 -0.86 -18.71 2.61
CA GLU A 56 -1.71 -18.42 3.78
C GLU A 56 -2.21 -16.98 3.86
N TYR A 57 -1.72 -16.08 3.00
CA TYR A 57 -2.07 -14.66 3.03
C TYR A 57 -2.66 -14.17 1.71
N PHE A 58 -3.60 -13.22 1.83
CA PHE A 58 -4.04 -12.46 0.67
C PHE A 58 -2.89 -11.64 0.09
N GLN A 59 -2.71 -11.76 -1.20
CA GLN A 59 -1.73 -11.00 -1.95
C GLN A 59 -2.22 -9.56 -2.15
N SER A 60 -1.36 -8.63 -1.76
CA SER A 60 -1.58 -7.21 -1.85
C SER A 60 -1.40 -6.71 -3.29
N ARG A 61 -1.64 -5.40 -3.51
CA ARG A 61 -1.38 -4.79 -4.81
C ARG A 61 0.13 -4.68 -5.04
N PRO A 62 0.60 -4.59 -6.29
CA PRO A 62 2.00 -4.28 -6.54
C PRO A 62 2.40 -2.95 -5.86
N SER A 63 3.59 -2.92 -5.27
CA SER A 63 4.18 -1.71 -4.69
C SER A 63 5.33 -1.19 -5.54
N ALA A 64 5.50 0.13 -5.53
CA ALA A 64 6.64 0.83 -6.12
C ALA A 64 7.32 1.74 -5.07
N ALA A 65 7.14 1.45 -3.79
CA ALA A 65 7.79 2.14 -2.67
C ALA A 65 9.08 1.42 -2.28
N GLY A 66 10.24 2.05 -2.52
CA GLY A 66 11.56 1.46 -2.27
C GLY A 66 11.72 0.10 -2.97
N ASP A 67 12.15 -0.91 -2.20
CA ASP A 67 12.27 -2.31 -2.65
C ASP A 67 10.94 -3.11 -2.55
N GLY A 68 9.82 -2.41 -2.32
CA GLY A 68 8.49 -2.99 -2.16
C GLY A 68 7.96 -2.77 -0.75
N TYR A 69 6.86 -2.01 -0.65
CA TYR A 69 6.20 -1.66 0.62
C TYR A 69 7.13 -1.01 1.67
N ASP A 70 8.18 -0.30 1.23
CA ASP A 70 9.07 0.44 2.13
C ASP A 70 8.37 1.66 2.75
N GLY A 71 8.13 1.59 4.07
CA GLY A 71 7.50 2.66 4.84
C GLY A 71 8.29 3.98 4.88
N ALA A 72 9.58 3.96 4.58
CA ALA A 72 10.41 5.16 4.45
C ALA A 72 10.37 5.78 3.04
N GLY A 73 9.86 5.03 2.04
CA GLY A 73 9.98 5.33 0.61
C GLY A 73 8.66 5.39 -0.15
N SER A 74 7.63 6.08 0.39
CA SER A 74 6.31 6.22 -0.26
C SER A 74 6.41 6.77 -1.69
N SER A 75 6.09 5.93 -2.69
CA SER A 75 6.09 6.31 -4.11
C SER A 75 5.21 5.41 -4.98
N GLY A 76 4.76 5.96 -6.11
CA GLY A 76 4.14 5.22 -7.20
C GLY A 76 5.12 4.94 -8.35
N SER A 77 4.74 4.06 -9.27
CA SER A 77 5.60 3.66 -10.40
C SER A 77 5.83 4.77 -11.44
N ASN A 78 4.93 5.75 -11.54
CA ASN A 78 5.00 6.89 -12.45
C ASN A 78 5.22 6.54 -13.95
N LEU A 79 4.80 5.36 -14.38
CA LEU A 79 4.87 4.93 -15.77
C LEU A 79 3.61 5.37 -16.54
N GLY A 80 3.81 5.87 -17.76
CA GLY A 80 2.71 6.23 -18.66
C GLY A 80 2.04 4.99 -19.30
N PRO A 81 0.81 5.13 -19.83
CA PRO A 81 0.04 3.98 -20.34
C PRO A 81 0.65 3.31 -21.58
N GLU A 82 1.50 4.01 -22.34
CA GLU A 82 2.22 3.47 -23.51
C GLU A 82 3.64 2.98 -23.16
N ASN A 83 4.04 3.05 -21.89
CA ASN A 83 5.36 2.57 -21.47
C ASN A 83 5.43 1.03 -21.59
N THR A 84 6.44 0.53 -22.28
CA THR A 84 6.59 -0.90 -22.56
C THR A 84 6.82 -1.73 -21.30
N ASP A 85 7.51 -1.17 -20.30
CA ASP A 85 7.81 -1.86 -19.04
C ASP A 85 6.54 -2.03 -18.20
N LEU A 86 5.66 -1.02 -18.20
CA LEU A 86 4.35 -1.12 -17.57
C LEU A 86 3.49 -2.21 -18.22
N VAL A 87 3.42 -2.21 -19.56
CA VAL A 87 2.63 -3.19 -20.32
C VAL A 87 3.16 -4.60 -20.08
N ALA A 88 4.48 -4.79 -20.10
CA ALA A 88 5.12 -6.07 -19.82
C ALA A 88 4.83 -6.54 -18.39
N ALA A 89 5.02 -5.67 -17.39
CA ALA A 89 4.79 -6.02 -15.99
C ALA A 89 3.31 -6.36 -15.70
N ILE A 90 2.36 -5.69 -16.35
CA ILE A 90 0.94 -6.03 -16.25
C ILE A 90 0.67 -7.41 -16.85
N ALA A 91 1.23 -7.70 -18.02
CA ALA A 91 1.04 -8.99 -18.69
C ALA A 91 1.64 -10.15 -17.87
N GLU A 92 2.85 -9.96 -17.34
CA GLU A 92 3.54 -10.93 -16.48
C GLU A 92 2.75 -11.22 -15.20
N ARG A 93 2.39 -10.17 -14.44
CA ARG A 93 1.60 -10.33 -13.22
C ARG A 93 0.25 -10.97 -13.48
N LYS A 94 -0.41 -10.59 -14.58
CA LYS A 94 -1.69 -11.18 -14.96
C LYS A 94 -1.56 -12.69 -15.23
N ALA A 95 -0.51 -13.12 -15.94
CA ALA A 95 -0.26 -14.52 -16.20
C ALA A 95 0.06 -15.29 -14.90
N ALA A 96 0.95 -14.77 -14.06
CA ALA A 96 1.34 -15.39 -12.80
C ALA A 96 0.15 -15.55 -11.83
N ILE A 97 -0.71 -14.52 -11.72
CA ILE A 97 -1.91 -14.59 -10.87
C ILE A 97 -2.92 -15.58 -11.47
N ALA A 98 -3.16 -15.56 -12.78
CA ALA A 98 -4.08 -16.49 -13.41
C ALA A 98 -3.65 -17.95 -13.21
N GLU A 99 -2.35 -18.24 -13.31
CA GLU A 99 -1.78 -19.56 -13.04
C GLU A 99 -1.92 -19.95 -11.58
N ARG A 100 -1.53 -19.08 -10.64
CA ARG A 100 -1.58 -19.34 -9.20
C ARG A 100 -2.99 -19.66 -8.72
N GLU A 101 -3.98 -18.91 -9.19
CA GLU A 101 -5.38 -19.05 -8.75
C GLU A 101 -6.19 -20.01 -9.65
N GLY A 102 -5.61 -20.53 -10.74
CA GLY A 102 -6.27 -21.46 -11.64
C GLY A 102 -7.45 -20.88 -12.43
N VAL A 103 -7.37 -19.60 -12.80
CA VAL A 103 -8.46 -18.83 -13.46
C VAL A 103 -8.05 -18.36 -14.86
N ASP A 104 -9.03 -17.91 -15.66
CA ASP A 104 -8.72 -17.28 -16.95
C ASP A 104 -8.10 -15.87 -16.72
N PRO A 105 -7.05 -15.47 -17.46
CA PRO A 105 -6.43 -14.14 -17.35
C PRO A 105 -7.39 -12.94 -17.51
N SER A 106 -8.54 -13.13 -18.16
CA SER A 106 -9.59 -12.11 -18.27
C SER A 106 -10.33 -11.85 -16.95
N GLN A 107 -10.29 -12.79 -16.00
CA GLN A 107 -10.92 -12.67 -14.69
C GLN A 107 -10.04 -11.91 -13.69
N VAL A 108 -8.73 -11.78 -13.95
CA VAL A 108 -7.79 -11.05 -13.09
C VAL A 108 -8.12 -9.55 -13.10
N PRO A 109 -8.53 -8.96 -11.95
CA PRO A 109 -8.95 -7.57 -11.88
C PRO A 109 -7.76 -6.60 -11.98
N ALA A 110 -8.05 -5.35 -12.33
CA ALA A 110 -7.02 -4.36 -12.65
C ALA A 110 -6.15 -3.97 -11.45
N ASP A 111 -6.71 -3.92 -10.24
CA ASP A 111 -5.99 -3.57 -9.01
C ASP A 111 -4.93 -4.61 -8.63
N ALA A 112 -5.12 -5.87 -9.03
CA ALA A 112 -4.17 -6.96 -8.82
C ALA A 112 -2.86 -6.79 -9.61
N VAL A 113 -2.92 -6.08 -10.74
CA VAL A 113 -1.79 -5.96 -11.69
C VAL A 113 -1.22 -4.54 -11.78
N THR A 114 -1.92 -3.56 -11.21
CA THR A 114 -1.50 -2.14 -11.22
C THR A 114 -1.03 -1.68 -9.86
N ALA A 115 0.16 -1.08 -9.83
CA ALA A 115 0.73 -0.56 -8.60
C ALA A 115 -0.09 0.63 -8.05
N SER A 116 -0.12 0.76 -6.72
CA SER A 116 -0.77 1.89 -6.06
C SER A 116 0.03 3.19 -6.19
N GLY A 117 -0.64 4.34 -6.06
CA GLY A 117 0.00 5.65 -6.17
C GLY A 117 0.89 6.01 -4.96
N SER A 118 0.59 5.47 -3.78
CA SER A 118 1.41 5.65 -2.57
C SER A 118 2.51 4.60 -2.45
N GLY A 119 2.33 3.43 -3.07
CA GLY A 119 3.18 2.25 -2.85
C GLY A 119 2.93 1.56 -1.50
N LEU A 120 2.03 2.07 -0.66
CA LEU A 120 1.75 1.54 0.69
C LEU A 120 0.26 1.21 0.89
N ASP A 121 -0.48 1.01 -0.19
CA ASP A 121 -1.92 0.75 -0.16
C ASP A 121 -2.25 -0.55 0.60
N PRO A 122 -3.02 -0.48 1.71
CA PRO A 122 -3.45 -1.65 2.48
C PRO A 122 -4.68 -2.35 1.88
N HIS A 123 -5.24 -1.83 0.78
CA HIS A 123 -6.49 -2.33 0.22
C HIS A 123 -6.32 -3.09 -1.08
N ILE A 124 -7.19 -4.08 -1.26
CA ILE A 124 -7.49 -4.73 -2.54
C ILE A 124 -9.00 -4.65 -2.79
N SER A 125 -9.41 -4.74 -4.05
CA SER A 125 -10.81 -4.85 -4.41
C SER A 125 -11.40 -6.17 -3.88
N VAL A 126 -12.71 -6.17 -3.62
CA VAL A 126 -13.44 -7.38 -3.25
C VAL A 126 -13.32 -8.45 -4.35
N ALA A 127 -13.25 -8.03 -5.63
CA ALA A 127 -13.06 -8.94 -6.75
C ALA A 127 -11.69 -9.64 -6.69
N TYR A 128 -10.62 -8.91 -6.36
CA TYR A 128 -9.30 -9.52 -6.21
C TYR A 128 -9.24 -10.43 -4.99
N ALA A 129 -9.83 -10.03 -3.86
CA ALA A 129 -9.90 -10.86 -2.67
C ALA A 129 -10.63 -12.19 -2.93
N LEU A 130 -11.79 -12.15 -3.62
CA LEU A 130 -12.57 -13.34 -3.97
C LEU A 130 -11.90 -14.24 -5.00
N LEU A 131 -10.99 -13.70 -5.82
CA LEU A 131 -10.24 -14.47 -6.80
C LEU A 131 -9.14 -15.33 -6.15
N GLN A 132 -8.78 -15.08 -4.89
CA GLN A 132 -7.72 -15.78 -4.14
C GLN A 132 -8.28 -16.87 -3.18
N VAL A 133 -9.52 -17.34 -3.41
CA VAL A 133 -10.24 -18.33 -2.55
C VAL A 133 -10.81 -19.45 -3.41
#